data_AF-A0A519QJC0-F1
#
_entry.id   AF-A0A519QJC0-F1
#
_cell.length_a   1.000
_cell.length_b   1.000
_cell.length_c   1.000
_cell.angle_alpha   90.00
_cell.angle_beta   90.00
_cell.angle_gamma   90.00
#
_symmetry.space_group_name_H-M   'P 1'
#
loop_
_entity.id
_entity.type
_entity.pdbx_description
1 polymer ?
#
loop_
_entity_poly.entity_id
_entity_poly.type
_entity_poly.pdbx_seq_one_letter_code
_entity_poly.pdbx_strand_id
1 'polypeptide(L)'
;MTDAADLPPALEPEIQPEPQSETSDHALTQDGPALRLWMIDASAYIFRAYHALPPLTRKSDGLPVGAVQGYCNMLWKLLQDMKGPDGPTHLVAIFDHSEKTFRNEMYDQYKANRSAPPEDLVPQFPLVRQATAAFGVHCVELPGYEADDLIATYACKARDAGGEAVIVSSDKDLMQLIGRGVVMWDPMKDKRLAEPEVFEKFGVGPEKMIDLQALIGDSVDNVPGAPGIGPKTAAQLLDEYGDLDTLLARAEEIKQPKRRETLIAFKDQILLSRELVKLTCDAPAPEAIDDFAVRDPDPEVLGAFLNEMEFRSLARRVGDGKAPEKEGSAFTPRAPRVLPTAPVMTPRYGAEITAPAEAHVIDREAYECVQTLEALDGWIERARAAGVVGFDTETDKLSATHAGLCGVSLAIGPNVACYIPLTHEHAPSSGGGGLDFGDAPEARPALEQIDKKTALARLKTLLEDPGVLKVGQNIKYDLAVMARRGVRVAPIEDTMLISYVLDGGLHGHGMDELAKRHLGHEPIAF
;
A
#
# COMPACT_ATOMS: atom_id res chain seq x y z
N MET A 1 -64.41 60.44 -23.04
CA MET A 1 -63.21 60.97 -22.36
C MET A 1 -63.24 60.43 -20.95
N THR A 2 -62.20 59.65 -20.61
CA THR A 2 -61.63 59.44 -19.26
C THR A 2 -62.59 59.33 -18.07
N ASP A 3 -62.68 58.13 -17.50
CA ASP A 3 -62.16 57.94 -16.13
C ASP A 3 -61.96 56.45 -15.86
N ALA A 4 -60.71 56.07 -15.59
CA ALA A 4 -60.32 54.75 -15.16
C ALA A 4 -60.38 54.73 -13.63
N ALA A 5 -61.28 53.91 -13.08
CA ALA A 5 -61.46 53.73 -11.65
C ALA A 5 -60.61 52.55 -11.13
N ASP A 6 -59.81 52.87 -10.12
CA ASP A 6 -59.31 52.09 -8.99
C ASP A 6 -59.58 50.57 -8.94
N LEU A 7 -58.48 49.81 -8.84
CA LEU A 7 -58.41 48.52 -8.16
C LEU A 7 -57.24 48.54 -7.15
N PRO A 8 -57.42 47.98 -5.94
CA PRO A 8 -56.50 48.12 -4.82
C PRO A 8 -55.21 47.28 -4.99
N PRO A 9 -54.11 47.66 -4.31
CA PRO A 9 -52.84 46.93 -4.41
C PRO A 9 -52.95 45.56 -3.72
N ALA A 10 -52.49 44.53 -4.44
CA ALA A 10 -52.41 43.16 -3.97
C ALA A 10 -51.29 43.01 -2.92
N LEU A 11 -51.59 42.20 -1.90
CA LEU A 11 -50.74 41.85 -0.75
C LEU A 11 -49.37 41.29 -1.18
N GLU A 12 -48.30 41.82 -0.58
CA GLU A 12 -46.96 41.23 -0.64
C GLU A 12 -46.93 39.94 0.20
N PRO A 13 -46.37 38.82 -0.32
CA PRO A 13 -46.14 37.63 0.50
C PRO A 13 -44.85 37.77 1.32
N GLU A 14 -44.96 37.44 2.61
CA GLU A 14 -43.84 37.28 3.55
C GLU A 14 -42.79 36.30 3.00
N ILE A 15 -41.56 36.78 2.86
CA ILE A 15 -40.38 35.97 2.52
C ILE A 15 -39.95 35.22 3.81
N GLN A 16 -40.14 33.91 3.84
CA GLN A 16 -39.45 33.04 4.81
C GLN A 16 -38.01 32.82 4.34
N PRO A 17 -37.01 32.84 5.25
CA PRO A 17 -35.62 32.58 4.84
C PRO A 17 -35.44 31.11 4.45
N GLU A 18 -34.84 30.89 3.28
CA GLU A 18 -34.42 29.56 2.80
C GLU A 18 -33.45 28.89 3.79
N PRO A 19 -33.48 27.55 3.92
CA PRO A 19 -32.48 26.83 4.69
C PRO A 19 -31.13 26.92 3.98
N GLN A 20 -30.13 27.46 4.68
CA GLN A 20 -28.75 27.50 4.21
C GLN A 20 -28.24 26.07 4.02
N SER A 21 -28.06 25.66 2.76
CA SER A 21 -27.32 24.46 2.40
C SER A 21 -25.83 24.74 2.53
N GLU A 22 -25.22 24.30 3.63
CA GLU A 22 -23.76 24.13 3.68
C GLU A 22 -23.39 22.89 2.85
N THR A 23 -23.30 23.08 1.54
CA THR A 23 -22.68 22.14 0.61
C THR A 23 -21.17 22.40 0.63
N SER A 24 -20.39 21.52 1.25
CA SER A 24 -18.96 21.38 0.91
C SER A 24 -18.83 20.40 -0.25
N ASP A 25 -19.33 20.80 -1.43
CA ASP A 25 -19.03 20.12 -2.68
C ASP A 25 -17.60 20.49 -3.10
N HIS A 26 -16.76 19.49 -3.33
CA HIS A 26 -15.51 19.69 -4.03
C HIS A 26 -15.81 20.26 -5.43
N ALA A 27 -15.22 21.41 -5.75
CA ALA A 27 -15.38 22.01 -7.07
C ALA A 27 -14.88 21.06 -8.17
N LEU A 28 -15.74 20.79 -9.15
CA LEU A 28 -15.42 20.07 -10.38
C LEU A 28 -14.09 20.56 -10.96
N THR A 29 -13.12 19.67 -11.09
CA THR A 29 -11.79 19.99 -11.62
C THR A 29 -11.93 20.39 -13.09
N GLN A 30 -11.41 21.57 -13.45
CA GLN A 30 -11.63 22.20 -14.75
C GLN A 30 -11.05 21.46 -15.97
N ASP A 31 -10.35 20.34 -15.80
CA ASP A 31 -9.61 19.66 -16.88
C ASP A 31 -9.79 18.12 -16.95
N GLY A 32 -10.77 17.52 -16.24
CA GLY A 32 -11.06 16.07 -16.25
C GLY A 32 -12.44 15.69 -16.81
N PRO A 33 -12.71 14.40 -17.13
CA PRO A 33 -14.06 13.97 -17.49
C PRO A 33 -15.01 14.20 -16.31
N ALA A 34 -16.25 14.63 -16.58
CA ALA A 34 -17.25 14.91 -15.54
C ALA A 34 -17.56 13.69 -14.65
N LEU A 35 -17.32 12.48 -15.17
CA LEU A 35 -17.44 11.22 -14.46
C LEU A 35 -16.08 10.50 -14.48
N ARG A 36 -15.43 10.45 -13.32
CA ARG A 36 -14.33 9.54 -13.00
C ARG A 36 -14.77 8.65 -11.84
N LEU A 37 -15.12 7.40 -12.16
CA LEU A 37 -15.63 6.40 -11.22
C LEU A 37 -14.50 5.49 -10.77
N TRP A 38 -14.25 5.44 -9.47
CA TRP A 38 -13.34 4.48 -8.86
C TRP A 38 -14.15 3.37 -8.18
N MET A 39 -13.79 2.12 -8.48
CA MET A 39 -14.46 0.93 -7.94
C MET A 39 -13.45 0.11 -7.15
N ILE A 40 -13.71 -0.07 -5.86
CA ILE A 40 -12.87 -0.89 -4.98
C ILE A 40 -13.41 -2.31 -5.00
N ASP A 41 -12.56 -3.27 -5.38
CA ASP A 41 -12.80 -4.68 -5.13
C ASP A 41 -12.61 -4.95 -3.63
N ALA A 42 -13.71 -4.79 -2.89
CA ALA A 42 -13.70 -4.81 -1.44
C ALA A 42 -13.55 -6.24 -0.91
N SER A 43 -14.05 -7.24 -1.64
CA SER A 43 -13.82 -8.66 -1.35
C SER A 43 -12.34 -8.99 -1.33
N ALA A 44 -11.58 -8.61 -2.36
CA ALA A 44 -10.14 -8.84 -2.38
C ALA A 44 -9.42 -8.10 -1.25
N TYR A 45 -9.87 -6.89 -0.90
CA TYR A 45 -9.32 -6.14 0.24
C TYR A 45 -9.53 -6.85 1.58
N ILE A 46 -10.70 -7.46 1.82
CA ILE A 46 -10.97 -8.18 3.08
C ILE A 46 -10.00 -9.33 3.29
N PHE A 47 -9.87 -10.22 2.30
CA PHE A 47 -8.97 -11.37 2.39
C PHE A 47 -7.51 -10.95 2.50
N ARG A 48 -7.11 -9.87 1.81
CA ARG A 48 -5.77 -9.29 1.95
C ARG A 48 -5.52 -8.77 3.36
N ALA A 49 -6.46 -7.99 3.92
CA ALA A 49 -6.36 -7.47 5.27
C ALA A 49 -6.22 -8.60 6.30
N TYR A 50 -7.01 -9.67 6.14
CA TYR A 50 -6.99 -10.84 7.01
C TYR A 50 -5.62 -11.55 7.01
N HIS A 51 -4.99 -11.72 5.85
CA HIS A 51 -3.68 -12.39 5.75
C HIS A 51 -2.49 -11.48 6.08
N ALA A 52 -2.65 -10.16 6.00
CA ALA A 52 -1.57 -9.20 6.22
C ALA A 52 -1.32 -8.88 7.70
N LEU A 53 -2.37 -8.89 8.53
CA LEU A 53 -2.28 -8.56 9.95
C LEU A 53 -2.29 -9.83 10.82
N PRO A 54 -1.60 -9.83 11.98
CA PRO A 54 -1.78 -10.91 12.95
C PRO A 54 -3.24 -10.98 13.42
N PRO A 55 -3.71 -12.11 13.96
CA PRO A 55 -5.03 -12.20 14.56
C PRO A 55 -5.16 -11.16 15.68
N LEU A 56 -6.04 -10.18 15.48
CA LEU A 56 -6.35 -9.14 16.44
C LEU A 56 -7.78 -9.31 16.92
N THR A 57 -7.97 -9.17 18.22
CA THR A 57 -9.29 -9.22 18.85
C THR A 57 -9.56 -7.93 19.61
N ARG A 58 -10.82 -7.52 19.61
CA ARG A 58 -11.31 -6.39 20.40
C ARG A 58 -11.23 -6.75 21.88
N LYS A 59 -10.80 -5.81 22.73
CA LYS A 59 -10.48 -6.12 24.14
C LYS A 59 -11.73 -6.31 24.99
N SER A 60 -12.83 -5.65 24.65
CA SER A 60 -14.08 -5.71 25.42
C SER A 60 -14.78 -7.06 25.35
N ASP A 61 -14.81 -7.73 24.20
CA ASP A 61 -15.61 -8.94 23.98
C ASP A 61 -14.89 -10.07 23.25
N GLY A 62 -13.63 -9.87 22.85
CA GLY A 62 -12.83 -10.87 22.16
C GLY A 62 -13.19 -11.07 20.68
N LEU A 63 -14.03 -10.20 20.09
CA LEU A 63 -14.41 -10.28 18.69
C LEU A 63 -13.16 -10.12 17.78
N PRO A 64 -12.92 -11.02 16.82
CA PRO A 64 -11.87 -10.82 15.82
C PRO A 64 -12.13 -9.56 15.01
N VAL A 65 -11.12 -8.69 14.90
CA VAL A 65 -11.21 -7.39 14.21
C VAL A 65 -10.01 -7.09 13.31
N GLY A 66 -9.09 -8.05 13.14
CA GLY A 66 -7.88 -7.86 12.35
C GLY A 66 -8.14 -7.48 10.89
N ALA A 67 -9.07 -8.16 10.21
CA ALA A 67 -9.44 -7.84 8.83
C ALA A 67 -10.16 -6.49 8.74
N VAL A 68 -11.04 -6.17 9.71
CA VAL A 68 -11.71 -4.86 9.78
C VAL A 68 -10.69 -3.74 9.92
N GLN A 69 -9.72 -3.89 10.83
CA GLN A 69 -8.69 -2.88 11.05
C GLN A 69 -7.80 -2.69 9.81
N GLY A 70 -7.36 -3.79 9.20
CA GLY A 70 -6.57 -3.75 7.97
C GLY A 70 -7.34 -3.08 6.83
N TYR A 71 -8.60 -3.44 6.65
CA TYR A 71 -9.48 -2.81 5.67
C TYR A 71 -9.63 -1.30 5.90
N CYS A 72 -9.91 -0.87 7.13
CA CYS A 72 -10.06 0.55 7.47
C CYS A 72 -8.77 1.35 7.19
N ASN A 73 -7.60 0.78 7.49
CA ASN A 73 -6.32 1.41 7.18
C ASN A 73 -6.10 1.58 5.67
N MET A 74 -6.38 0.52 4.90
CA MET A 74 -6.26 0.56 3.44
C MET A 74 -7.24 1.57 2.83
N LEU A 75 -8.49 1.58 3.28
CA LEU A 75 -9.51 2.50 2.81
C LEU A 75 -9.16 3.95 3.17
N TRP A 76 -8.70 4.22 4.39
CA TRP A 76 -8.28 5.56 4.78
C TRP A 76 -7.11 6.07 3.93
N LYS A 77 -6.07 5.24 3.76
CA LYS A 77 -4.93 5.60 2.91
C LYS A 77 -5.40 5.91 1.49
N LEU A 78 -6.22 5.03 0.94
CA LEU A 78 -6.79 5.15 -0.39
C LEU A 78 -7.56 6.47 -0.57
N LEU A 79 -8.39 6.84 0.42
CA LEU A 79 -9.10 8.13 0.44
C LEU A 79 -8.16 9.35 0.52
N GLN A 80 -7.04 9.24 1.22
CA GLN A 80 -6.04 10.32 1.31
C GLN A 80 -5.27 10.48 -0.01
N ASP A 81 -4.80 9.37 -0.59
CA ASP A 81 -4.04 9.35 -1.85
C ASP A 81 -4.88 9.88 -3.01
N MET A 82 -6.20 9.74 -2.92
CA MET A 82 -7.17 10.23 -3.90
C MET A 82 -7.50 11.72 -3.84
N LYS A 83 -7.03 12.50 -2.86
CA LYS A 83 -7.35 13.94 -2.74
C LYS A 83 -6.66 14.84 -3.79
N GLY A 84 -5.96 14.26 -4.75
CA GLY A 84 -5.31 14.98 -5.84
C GLY A 84 -6.25 15.40 -6.98
N PRO A 85 -5.78 16.20 -7.96
CA PRO A 85 -6.56 16.60 -9.13
C PRO A 85 -6.99 15.41 -10.02
N ASP A 86 -6.26 14.29 -9.93
CA ASP A 86 -6.57 13.03 -10.61
C ASP A 86 -7.47 12.09 -9.78
N GLY A 87 -8.01 12.58 -8.65
CA GLY A 87 -8.91 11.84 -7.77
C GLY A 87 -10.27 11.49 -8.39
N PRO A 88 -11.03 10.56 -7.77
CA PRO A 88 -12.39 10.22 -8.17
C PRO A 88 -13.34 11.41 -8.04
N THR A 89 -14.30 11.44 -8.95
CA THR A 89 -15.56 12.19 -8.72
C THR A 89 -16.60 11.29 -8.06
N HIS A 90 -16.53 9.98 -8.33
CA HIS A 90 -17.42 8.96 -7.83
C HIS A 90 -16.60 7.79 -7.28
N LEU A 91 -16.98 7.24 -6.12
CA LEU A 91 -16.29 6.16 -5.44
C LEU A 91 -17.29 5.14 -4.88
N VAL A 92 -17.07 3.87 -5.21
CA VAL A 92 -17.91 2.76 -4.73
C VAL A 92 -17.03 1.58 -4.33
N ALA A 93 -17.42 0.89 -3.26
CA ALA A 93 -16.85 -0.38 -2.85
C ALA A 93 -17.82 -1.51 -3.22
N ILE A 94 -17.32 -2.50 -3.95
CA ILE A 94 -18.12 -3.61 -4.46
C ILE A 94 -17.74 -4.88 -3.70
N PHE A 95 -18.75 -5.55 -3.15
CA PHE A 95 -18.60 -6.77 -2.36
C PHE A 95 -19.24 -7.95 -3.07
N ASP A 96 -18.66 -9.13 -2.86
CA ASP A 96 -19.33 -10.37 -3.23
C ASP A 96 -20.51 -10.61 -2.28
N HIS A 97 -21.61 -11.06 -2.89
CA HIS A 97 -22.69 -11.67 -2.15
C HIS A 97 -22.39 -13.17 -1.99
N SER A 98 -22.36 -13.68 -0.76
CA SER A 98 -21.88 -15.04 -0.46
C SER A 98 -22.89 -16.12 -0.87
N GLU A 99 -23.04 -16.38 -2.17
CA GLU A 99 -24.00 -17.34 -2.72
C GLU A 99 -23.50 -18.02 -4.01
N LYS A 100 -24.23 -19.07 -4.42
CA LYS A 100 -24.10 -19.65 -5.76
C LYS A 100 -24.51 -18.63 -6.81
N THR A 101 -23.74 -18.53 -7.88
CA THR A 101 -24.01 -17.65 -9.01
C THR A 101 -24.46 -18.44 -10.23
N PHE A 102 -24.85 -17.75 -11.30
CA PHE A 102 -25.17 -18.37 -12.58
C PHE A 102 -24.01 -19.22 -13.14
N ARG A 103 -22.75 -18.93 -12.75
CA ARG A 103 -21.58 -19.76 -13.10
C ARG A 103 -21.64 -21.16 -12.48
N ASN A 104 -22.18 -21.31 -11.27
CA ASN A 104 -22.36 -22.62 -10.65
C ASN A 104 -23.46 -23.46 -11.31
N GLU A 105 -24.43 -22.82 -11.97
CA GLU A 105 -25.43 -23.52 -12.78
C GLU A 105 -24.83 -24.02 -14.10
N MET A 106 -23.90 -23.26 -14.68
CA MET A 106 -23.17 -23.64 -15.89
C MET A 106 -22.12 -24.74 -15.62
N TYR A 107 -21.43 -24.68 -14.49
CA TYR A 107 -20.40 -25.64 -14.11
C TYR A 107 -20.41 -25.86 -12.59
N ASP A 108 -20.85 -27.04 -12.16
CA ASP A 108 -21.04 -27.41 -10.75
C ASP A 108 -19.74 -27.41 -9.92
N GLN A 109 -18.62 -27.58 -10.60
CA GLN A 109 -17.28 -27.57 -10.03
C GLN A 109 -16.64 -26.17 -9.95
N TYR A 110 -17.30 -25.12 -10.44
CA TYR A 110 -16.79 -23.75 -10.38
C TYR A 110 -16.59 -23.29 -8.92
N LYS A 111 -15.39 -22.80 -8.60
CA LYS A 111 -14.94 -22.42 -7.24
C LYS A 111 -15.09 -23.52 -6.17
N ALA A 112 -15.33 -24.78 -6.56
CA ALA A 112 -15.59 -25.88 -5.62
C ALA A 112 -14.38 -26.26 -4.74
N ASN A 113 -13.18 -25.87 -5.16
CA ASN A 113 -11.93 -26.05 -4.42
C ASN A 113 -11.57 -24.84 -3.53
N ARG A 114 -12.36 -23.75 -3.54
CA ARG A 114 -12.18 -22.67 -2.58
C ARG A 114 -12.58 -23.16 -1.19
N SER A 115 -11.65 -23.07 -0.24
CA SER A 115 -11.95 -23.36 1.16
C SER A 115 -12.95 -22.34 1.69
N ALA A 116 -13.84 -22.79 2.59
CA ALA A 116 -14.71 -21.87 3.33
C ALA A 116 -13.86 -20.79 4.04
N PRO A 117 -14.38 -19.55 4.15
CA PRO A 117 -13.67 -18.50 4.87
C PRO A 117 -13.39 -18.95 6.32
N PRO A 118 -12.23 -18.58 6.89
CA PRO A 118 -11.90 -18.91 8.28
C PRO A 118 -12.99 -18.47 9.26
N GLU A 119 -13.24 -19.27 10.30
CA GLU A 119 -14.31 -19.01 11.27
C GLU A 119 -14.19 -17.64 11.95
N ASP A 120 -12.96 -17.15 12.14
CA ASP A 120 -12.66 -15.84 12.71
C ASP A 120 -12.79 -14.68 11.71
N LEU A 121 -12.82 -14.96 10.40
CA LEU A 121 -13.09 -13.96 9.36
C LEU A 121 -14.58 -13.75 9.13
N VAL A 122 -15.41 -14.79 9.23
CA VAL A 122 -16.87 -14.72 9.01
C VAL A 122 -17.55 -13.58 9.77
N PRO A 123 -17.33 -13.37 11.09
CA PRO A 123 -17.99 -12.28 11.82
C PRO A 123 -17.51 -10.88 11.42
N GLN A 124 -16.41 -10.77 10.67
CA GLN A 124 -15.85 -9.49 10.24
C GLN A 124 -16.47 -8.96 8.94
N PHE A 125 -17.12 -9.80 8.12
CA PHE A 125 -17.72 -9.37 6.86
C PHE A 125 -18.79 -8.26 7.03
N PRO A 126 -19.73 -8.34 7.99
CA PRO A 126 -20.69 -7.25 8.21
C PRO A 126 -20.01 -5.98 8.75
N LEU A 127 -18.99 -6.14 9.59
CA LEU A 127 -18.25 -5.01 10.17
C LEU A 127 -17.46 -4.23 9.11
N VAL A 128 -16.95 -4.91 8.09
CA VAL A 128 -16.29 -4.24 6.96
C VAL A 128 -17.28 -3.40 6.17
N ARG A 129 -18.50 -3.90 5.91
CA ARG A 129 -19.56 -3.10 5.26
C ARG A 129 -19.93 -1.87 6.09
N GLN A 130 -20.05 -2.05 7.41
CA GLN A 130 -20.28 -0.93 8.33
C GLN A 130 -19.13 0.08 8.32
N ALA A 131 -17.88 -0.41 8.27
CA ALA A 131 -16.70 0.44 8.14
C ALA A 131 -16.78 1.27 6.86
N THR A 132 -16.98 0.63 5.71
CA THR A 132 -17.05 1.31 4.40
C THR A 132 -18.11 2.42 4.39
N ALA A 133 -19.30 2.15 4.93
CA ALA A 133 -20.34 3.15 5.09
C ALA A 133 -19.92 4.29 6.05
N ALA A 134 -19.27 3.97 7.17
CA ALA A 134 -18.75 4.97 8.11
C ALA A 134 -17.65 5.86 7.50
N PHE A 135 -16.87 5.33 6.55
CA PHE A 135 -15.90 6.07 5.76
C PHE A 135 -16.54 6.91 4.63
N GLY A 136 -17.87 6.95 4.52
CA GLY A 136 -18.58 7.74 3.51
C GLY A 136 -18.57 7.10 2.12
N VAL A 137 -18.24 5.81 2.00
CA VAL A 137 -18.15 5.09 0.73
C VAL A 137 -19.37 4.20 0.53
N HIS A 138 -19.96 4.25 -0.67
CA HIS A 138 -21.08 3.40 -1.04
C HIS A 138 -20.68 1.92 -1.10
N CYS A 139 -21.57 1.04 -0.63
CA CYS A 139 -21.37 -0.40 -0.60
C CYS A 139 -22.38 -1.06 -1.53
N VAL A 140 -21.90 -1.69 -2.60
CA VAL A 140 -22.77 -2.37 -3.55
C VAL A 140 -22.50 -3.87 -3.54
N GLU A 141 -23.56 -4.66 -3.43
CA GLU A 141 -23.57 -6.11 -3.60
C GLU A 141 -24.91 -6.54 -4.20
N LEU A 142 -24.92 -7.66 -4.92
CA LEU A 142 -26.14 -8.16 -5.55
C LEU A 142 -26.19 -9.70 -5.50
N PRO A 143 -27.25 -10.29 -4.92
CA PRO A 143 -27.45 -11.74 -4.97
C PRO A 143 -27.44 -12.30 -6.39
N GLY A 144 -26.77 -13.43 -6.59
CA GLY A 144 -26.66 -14.11 -7.87
C GLY A 144 -25.57 -13.59 -8.82
N TYR A 145 -24.90 -12.49 -8.48
CA TYR A 145 -23.79 -11.91 -9.25
C TYR A 145 -22.54 -11.78 -8.38
N GLU A 146 -21.38 -11.86 -9.02
CA GLU A 146 -20.08 -11.66 -8.35
C GLU A 146 -19.70 -10.18 -8.33
N ALA A 147 -18.81 -9.80 -7.41
CA ALA A 147 -18.27 -8.44 -7.37
C ALA A 147 -17.68 -8.03 -8.74
N ASP A 148 -17.01 -8.96 -9.42
CA ASP A 148 -16.40 -8.72 -10.73
C ASP A 148 -17.43 -8.38 -11.82
N ASP A 149 -18.62 -8.98 -11.78
CA ASP A 149 -19.70 -8.69 -12.73
C ASP A 149 -20.29 -7.29 -12.48
N LEU A 150 -20.39 -6.88 -11.21
CA LEU A 150 -20.84 -5.54 -10.85
C LEU A 150 -19.79 -4.49 -11.23
N ILE A 151 -18.49 -4.76 -10.99
CA ILE A 151 -17.38 -3.91 -11.45
C ILE A 151 -17.44 -3.75 -12.97
N ALA A 152 -17.59 -4.84 -13.73
CA ALA A 152 -17.71 -4.81 -15.18
C ALA A 152 -18.90 -3.96 -15.64
N THR A 153 -20.06 -4.15 -15.01
CA THR A 153 -21.29 -3.39 -15.30
C THR A 153 -21.11 -1.90 -15.07
N TYR A 154 -20.60 -1.48 -13.91
CA TYR A 154 -20.38 -0.06 -13.62
C TYR A 154 -19.26 0.56 -14.46
N ALA A 155 -18.18 -0.18 -14.74
CA ALA A 155 -17.12 0.27 -15.65
C ALA A 155 -17.66 0.52 -17.06
N CYS A 156 -18.46 -0.41 -17.59
CA CYS A 156 -19.14 -0.26 -18.88
C CYS A 156 -20.08 0.96 -18.89
N LYS A 157 -20.88 1.16 -17.84
CA LYS A 157 -21.77 2.32 -17.73
C LYS A 157 -21.02 3.65 -17.66
N ALA A 158 -19.94 3.73 -16.88
CA ALA A 158 -19.12 4.93 -16.80
C ALA A 158 -18.47 5.26 -18.16
N ARG A 159 -17.94 4.25 -18.85
CA ARG A 159 -17.42 4.37 -20.21
C ARG A 159 -18.48 4.87 -21.18
N ASP A 160 -19.68 4.28 -21.15
CA ASP A 160 -20.76 4.61 -22.09
C ASP A 160 -21.34 6.01 -21.85
N ALA A 161 -21.20 6.53 -20.62
CA ALA A 161 -21.45 7.93 -20.27
C ALA A 161 -20.31 8.88 -20.68
N GLY A 162 -19.25 8.38 -21.34
CA GLY A 162 -18.08 9.17 -21.76
C GLY A 162 -17.10 9.50 -20.63
N GLY A 163 -17.21 8.81 -19.49
CA GLY A 163 -16.35 8.97 -18.33
C GLY A 163 -15.11 8.07 -18.33
N GLU A 164 -14.35 8.15 -17.24
CA GLU A 164 -13.22 7.27 -16.92
C GLU A 164 -13.60 6.33 -15.78
N ALA A 165 -13.17 5.07 -15.88
CA ALA A 165 -13.35 4.06 -14.83
C ALA A 165 -11.98 3.58 -14.33
N VAL A 166 -11.78 3.63 -13.01
CA VAL A 166 -10.57 3.15 -12.34
C VAL A 166 -10.95 1.98 -11.44
N ILE A 167 -10.49 0.79 -11.78
CA ILE A 167 -10.71 -0.42 -11.00
C ILE A 167 -9.55 -0.55 -10.00
N VAL A 168 -9.85 -0.54 -8.70
CA VAL A 168 -8.86 -0.74 -7.65
C VAL A 168 -8.84 -2.23 -7.29
N SER A 169 -8.01 -2.99 -8.01
CA SER A 169 -7.80 -4.42 -7.79
C SER A 169 -6.46 -4.87 -8.39
N SER A 170 -6.06 -6.10 -8.09
CA SER A 170 -4.98 -6.78 -8.80
C SER A 170 -5.43 -8.08 -9.45
N ASP A 171 -6.75 -8.33 -9.48
CA ASP A 171 -7.29 -9.51 -10.14
C ASP A 171 -7.02 -9.42 -11.66
N LYS A 172 -6.56 -10.53 -12.22
CA LYS A 172 -6.30 -10.64 -13.67
C LYS A 172 -7.60 -10.71 -14.46
N ASP A 173 -8.71 -11.15 -13.86
CA ASP A 173 -9.97 -11.37 -14.57
C ASP A 173 -10.60 -10.04 -14.96
N LEU A 174 -10.43 -9.01 -14.12
CA LEU A 174 -10.84 -7.62 -14.40
C LEU A 174 -10.00 -6.95 -15.52
N MET A 175 -8.85 -7.51 -15.90
CA MET A 175 -8.02 -6.94 -16.97
C MET A 175 -8.68 -7.03 -18.35
N GLN A 176 -9.70 -7.88 -18.53
CA GLN A 176 -10.51 -7.93 -19.75
C GLN A 176 -11.31 -6.64 -19.99
N LEU A 177 -11.49 -5.81 -18.95
CA LEU A 177 -12.22 -4.55 -19.02
C LEU A 177 -11.34 -3.36 -19.43
N ILE A 178 -10.01 -3.50 -19.35
CA ILE A 178 -9.06 -2.42 -19.62
C ILE A 178 -9.18 -1.95 -21.08
N GLY A 179 -9.16 -0.63 -21.26
CA GLY A 179 -9.28 0.03 -22.57
C GLY A 179 -10.49 0.95 -22.63
N ARG A 180 -10.51 1.82 -23.66
CA ARG A 180 -11.63 2.77 -23.91
C ARG A 180 -12.02 3.64 -22.71
N GLY A 181 -11.06 4.05 -21.87
CA GLY A 181 -11.32 4.86 -20.68
C GLY A 181 -11.45 4.05 -19.37
N VAL A 182 -11.27 2.74 -19.42
CA VAL A 182 -11.15 1.88 -18.23
C VAL A 182 -9.68 1.56 -17.98
N VAL A 183 -9.21 1.78 -16.76
CA VAL A 183 -7.88 1.39 -16.28
C VAL A 183 -8.00 0.66 -14.96
N MET A 184 -6.96 -0.11 -14.62
CA MET A 184 -6.86 -0.74 -13.31
C MET A 184 -5.70 -0.12 -12.53
N TRP A 185 -5.85 0.06 -11.23
CA TRP A 185 -4.78 0.50 -10.34
C TRP A 185 -4.54 -0.58 -9.29
N ASP A 186 -3.31 -1.09 -9.27
CA ASP A 186 -2.87 -2.09 -8.31
C ASP A 186 -2.32 -1.37 -7.06
N PRO A 187 -3.09 -1.33 -5.95
CA PRO A 187 -2.71 -0.61 -4.74
C PRO A 187 -1.46 -1.21 -4.07
N MET A 188 -1.12 -2.46 -4.38
CA MET A 188 0.05 -3.17 -3.85
C MET A 188 1.35 -2.61 -4.39
N LYS A 189 1.40 -2.52 -5.71
CA LYS A 189 2.58 -2.12 -6.47
C LYS A 189 2.60 -0.63 -6.73
N ASP A 190 1.55 0.08 -6.30
CA ASP A 190 1.30 1.46 -6.64
C ASP A 190 1.47 1.67 -8.16
N LYS A 191 0.82 0.78 -8.94
CA LYS A 191 1.03 0.69 -10.39
C LYS A 191 -0.31 0.82 -11.12
N ARG A 192 -0.38 1.80 -12.01
CA ARG A 192 -1.45 1.89 -13.02
C ARG A 192 -1.21 0.83 -14.09
N LEU A 193 -2.26 0.08 -14.40
CA LEU A 193 -2.28 -1.00 -15.38
C LEU A 193 -3.23 -0.58 -16.51
N ALA A 194 -2.67 -0.40 -17.70
CA ALA A 194 -3.38 -0.12 -18.93
C ALA A 194 -3.02 -1.20 -19.98
N GLU A 195 -3.41 -0.98 -21.23
CA GLU A 195 -3.20 -1.93 -22.34
C GLU A 195 -1.73 -2.42 -22.47
N PRO A 196 -0.69 -1.57 -22.36
CA PRO A 196 0.69 -2.01 -22.47
C PRO A 196 1.11 -3.00 -21.37
N GLU A 197 0.68 -2.76 -20.13
CA GLU A 197 1.00 -3.63 -18.99
C GLU A 197 0.32 -5.00 -19.09
N VAL A 198 -0.89 -5.05 -19.67
CA VAL A 198 -1.58 -6.32 -19.96
C VAL A 198 -0.78 -7.11 -21.00
N PHE A 199 -0.36 -6.45 -22.09
CA PHE A 199 0.45 -7.08 -23.12
C PHE A 199 1.81 -7.56 -22.60
N GLU A 200 2.50 -6.75 -21.78
CA GLU A 200 3.78 -7.12 -21.16
C GLU A 200 3.63 -8.40 -20.30
N LYS A 201 2.53 -8.50 -19.55
CA LYS A 201 2.29 -9.60 -18.61
C LYS A 201 1.81 -10.88 -19.30
N PHE A 202 0.95 -10.78 -20.31
CA PHE A 202 0.25 -11.93 -20.89
C PHE A 202 0.60 -12.22 -22.36
N GLY A 203 1.26 -11.29 -23.05
CA GLY A 203 1.56 -11.39 -24.48
C GLY A 203 0.36 -11.15 -25.40
N VAL A 204 -0.77 -10.70 -24.85
CA VAL A 204 -1.99 -10.33 -25.58
C VAL A 204 -2.59 -9.06 -24.99
N GLY A 205 -3.37 -8.32 -25.77
CA GLY A 205 -4.11 -7.16 -25.28
C GLY A 205 -5.37 -7.55 -24.49
N PRO A 206 -6.01 -6.58 -23.79
CA PRO A 206 -7.25 -6.79 -23.05
C PRO A 206 -8.37 -7.47 -23.85
N GLU A 207 -8.46 -7.17 -25.14
CA GLU A 207 -9.46 -7.70 -26.06
C GLU A 207 -9.38 -9.22 -26.27
N LYS A 208 -8.23 -9.83 -25.94
CA LYS A 208 -7.98 -11.28 -26.03
C LYS A 208 -7.87 -11.95 -24.67
N MET A 209 -8.07 -11.23 -23.56
CA MET A 209 -7.92 -11.79 -22.22
C MET A 209 -8.90 -12.93 -21.93
N ILE A 210 -10.15 -12.80 -22.38
CA ILE A 210 -11.18 -13.84 -22.25
C ILE A 210 -10.74 -15.12 -22.95
N ASP A 211 -10.31 -15.01 -24.21
CA ASP A 211 -9.84 -16.14 -25.02
C ASP A 211 -8.57 -16.77 -24.44
N LEU A 212 -7.65 -15.96 -23.92
CA LEU A 212 -6.44 -16.43 -23.25
C LEU A 212 -6.81 -17.26 -22.02
N GLN A 213 -7.66 -16.72 -21.15
CA GLN A 213 -8.12 -17.38 -19.92
C GLN A 213 -8.90 -18.67 -20.21
N ALA A 214 -9.71 -18.68 -21.26
CA ALA A 214 -10.41 -19.88 -21.72
C ALA A 214 -9.44 -21.01 -22.11
N LEU A 215 -8.28 -20.68 -22.67
CA LEU A 215 -7.25 -21.65 -23.04
C LEU A 215 -6.40 -22.10 -21.85
N ILE A 216 -6.05 -21.21 -20.94
CA ILE A 216 -5.15 -21.57 -19.82
C ILE A 216 -5.89 -22.18 -18.63
N GLY A 217 -7.17 -21.86 -18.46
CA GLY A 217 -7.94 -22.16 -17.26
C GLY A 217 -7.49 -21.37 -16.03
N ASP A 218 -8.15 -21.66 -14.92
CA ASP A 218 -7.82 -21.11 -13.62
C ASP A 218 -7.98 -22.17 -12.53
N SER A 219 -6.88 -22.58 -11.93
CA SER A 219 -6.91 -23.52 -10.83
C SER A 219 -7.54 -22.96 -9.56
N VAL A 220 -7.51 -21.64 -9.32
CA VAL A 220 -8.08 -21.03 -8.11
C VAL A 220 -9.61 -21.11 -8.14
N ASP A 221 -10.19 -20.91 -9.32
CA ASP A 221 -11.65 -20.95 -9.53
C ASP A 221 -12.14 -22.24 -10.16
N ASN A 222 -11.23 -23.22 -10.28
CA ASN A 222 -11.45 -24.51 -10.90
C ASN A 222 -11.98 -24.41 -12.35
N VAL A 223 -11.58 -23.36 -13.08
CA VAL A 223 -11.87 -23.21 -14.52
C VAL A 223 -10.92 -24.15 -15.28
N PRO A 224 -11.44 -25.07 -16.10
CA PRO A 224 -10.65 -26.23 -16.55
C PRO A 224 -9.66 -25.94 -17.68
N GLY A 225 -9.97 -25.01 -18.59
CA GLY A 225 -9.06 -24.60 -19.68
C GLY A 225 -8.70 -25.71 -20.67
N ALA A 226 -7.58 -25.58 -21.39
CA ALA A 226 -7.02 -26.57 -22.30
C ALA A 226 -5.80 -27.27 -21.67
N PRO A 227 -5.86 -28.59 -21.37
CA PRO A 227 -4.75 -29.28 -20.70
C PRO A 227 -3.42 -29.20 -21.45
N GLY A 228 -2.41 -28.64 -20.79
CA GLY A 228 -1.05 -28.50 -21.34
C GLY A 228 -0.83 -27.25 -22.22
N ILE A 229 -1.82 -26.35 -22.31
CA ILE A 229 -1.67 -25.05 -22.94
C ILE A 229 -1.47 -23.98 -21.86
N GLY A 230 -0.22 -23.51 -21.70
CA GLY A 230 0.09 -22.42 -20.77
C GLY A 230 0.00 -21.03 -21.41
N PRO A 231 0.11 -19.94 -20.62
CA PRO A 231 -0.09 -18.55 -21.07
C PRO A 231 0.70 -18.17 -22.32
N LYS A 232 2.00 -18.49 -22.35
CA LYS A 232 2.85 -18.21 -23.51
C LYS A 232 2.39 -18.94 -24.78
N THR A 233 1.92 -20.17 -24.65
CA THR A 233 1.42 -20.95 -25.80
C THR A 233 0.07 -20.43 -26.25
N ALA A 234 -0.84 -20.12 -25.31
CA ALA A 234 -2.13 -19.52 -25.62
C ALA A 234 -1.97 -18.19 -26.35
N ALA A 235 -1.10 -17.29 -25.84
CA ALA A 235 -0.81 -16.01 -26.49
C ALA A 235 -0.27 -16.18 -27.93
N GLN A 236 0.68 -17.10 -28.14
CA GLN A 236 1.19 -17.40 -29.49
C GLN A 236 0.11 -17.90 -30.44
N LEU A 237 -0.79 -18.77 -29.96
CA LEU A 237 -1.88 -19.30 -30.77
C LEU A 237 -2.91 -18.21 -31.10
N LEU A 238 -3.24 -17.33 -30.15
CA LEU A 238 -4.17 -16.23 -30.39
C LEU A 238 -3.57 -15.12 -31.27
N ASP A 239 -2.24 -14.95 -31.25
CA ASP A 239 -1.54 -14.07 -32.19
C ASP A 239 -1.58 -14.63 -33.63
N GLU A 240 -1.30 -15.93 -33.79
CA GLU A 240 -1.26 -16.60 -35.10
C GLU A 240 -2.65 -16.76 -35.74
N TYR A 241 -3.67 -17.11 -34.96
CA TYR A 241 -5.02 -17.43 -35.46
C TYR A 241 -6.02 -16.29 -35.26
N GLY A 242 -5.66 -15.23 -34.55
CA GLY A 242 -6.51 -14.05 -34.32
C GLY A 242 -7.38 -14.16 -33.06
N ASP A 243 -8.32 -15.10 -33.06
CA ASP A 243 -9.31 -15.31 -31.99
C ASP A 243 -9.53 -16.81 -31.68
N LEU A 244 -10.21 -17.09 -30.56
CA LEU A 244 -10.45 -18.46 -30.11
C LEU A 244 -11.31 -19.27 -31.08
N ASP A 245 -12.32 -18.67 -31.70
CA ASP A 245 -13.22 -19.39 -32.61
C ASP A 245 -12.47 -19.85 -33.87
N THR A 246 -11.65 -18.98 -34.45
CA THR A 246 -10.78 -19.27 -35.59
C THR A 246 -9.71 -20.30 -35.23
N LEU A 247 -9.10 -20.18 -34.04
CA LEU A 247 -8.14 -21.16 -33.54
C LEU A 247 -8.75 -22.56 -33.43
N LEU A 248 -9.94 -22.68 -32.83
CA LEU A 248 -10.62 -23.96 -32.66
C LEU A 248 -11.14 -24.52 -33.99
N ALA A 249 -11.57 -23.67 -34.92
CA ALA A 249 -12.01 -24.08 -36.26
C ALA A 249 -10.84 -24.62 -37.12
N ARG A 250 -9.64 -24.05 -36.95
CA ARG A 250 -8.43 -24.39 -37.72
C ARG A 250 -7.42 -25.21 -36.93
N ALA A 251 -7.83 -25.81 -35.81
CA ALA A 251 -6.94 -26.55 -34.91
C ALA A 251 -6.16 -27.67 -35.63
N GLU A 252 -6.73 -28.26 -36.69
CA GLU A 252 -6.08 -29.30 -37.49
C GLU A 252 -4.79 -28.84 -38.19
N GLU A 253 -4.65 -27.54 -38.47
CA GLU A 253 -3.48 -26.96 -39.14
C GLU A 253 -2.26 -26.84 -38.22
N ILE A 254 -2.46 -26.98 -36.90
CA ILE A 254 -1.41 -26.83 -35.89
C ILE A 254 -0.37 -27.95 -36.06
N LYS A 255 0.88 -27.55 -36.28
CA LYS A 255 2.01 -28.45 -36.54
C LYS A 255 2.37 -29.33 -35.34
N GLN A 256 2.20 -28.82 -34.11
CA GLN A 256 2.55 -29.58 -32.90
C GLN A 256 1.44 -30.58 -32.54
N PRO A 257 1.68 -31.90 -32.64
CA PRO A 257 0.63 -32.91 -32.52
C PRO A 257 -0.14 -32.85 -31.20
N LYS A 258 0.57 -32.74 -30.06
CA LYS A 258 -0.05 -32.66 -28.74
C LYS A 258 -0.97 -31.44 -28.57
N ARG A 259 -0.58 -30.28 -29.10
CA ARG A 259 -1.39 -29.05 -28.99
C ARG A 259 -2.68 -29.17 -29.81
N ARG A 260 -2.55 -29.67 -31.05
CA ARG A 260 -3.69 -29.96 -31.92
C ARG A 260 -4.66 -30.95 -31.28
N GLU A 261 -4.14 -32.07 -30.78
CA GLU A 261 -4.94 -33.10 -30.10
C GLU A 261 -5.67 -32.54 -28.89
N THR A 262 -5.00 -31.74 -28.03
CA THR A 262 -5.66 -31.08 -26.90
C THR A 262 -6.78 -30.15 -27.36
N LEU A 263 -6.53 -29.25 -28.32
CA LEU A 263 -7.53 -28.25 -28.75
C LEU A 263 -8.76 -28.89 -29.39
N ILE A 264 -8.58 -30.00 -30.12
CA ILE A 264 -9.68 -30.77 -30.71
C ILE A 264 -10.44 -31.54 -29.64
N ALA A 265 -9.73 -32.27 -28.76
CA ALA A 265 -10.35 -33.14 -27.76
C ALA A 265 -11.08 -32.36 -26.64
N PHE A 266 -10.56 -31.18 -26.28
CA PHE A 266 -11.09 -30.35 -25.18
C PHE A 266 -11.84 -29.11 -25.68
N LYS A 267 -12.27 -29.08 -26.95
CA LYS A 267 -12.97 -27.94 -27.56
C LYS A 267 -14.15 -27.44 -26.71
N ASP A 268 -15.05 -28.34 -26.32
CA ASP A 268 -16.25 -27.96 -25.55
C ASP A 268 -15.90 -27.46 -24.15
N GLN A 269 -14.85 -28.02 -23.54
CA GLN A 269 -14.33 -27.58 -22.23
C GLN A 269 -13.73 -26.17 -22.30
N ILE A 270 -13.04 -25.85 -23.38
CA ILE A 270 -12.47 -24.52 -23.63
C ILE A 270 -13.61 -23.50 -23.85
N LEU A 271 -14.63 -23.86 -24.61
CA LEU A 271 -15.81 -23.01 -24.82
C LEU A 271 -16.57 -22.77 -23.50
N LEU A 272 -16.74 -23.79 -22.67
CA LEU A 272 -17.29 -23.64 -21.32
C LEU A 272 -16.42 -22.70 -20.47
N SER A 273 -15.09 -22.87 -20.52
CA SER A 273 -14.16 -22.00 -19.79
C SER A 273 -14.28 -20.55 -20.24
N ARG A 274 -14.51 -20.29 -21.54
CA ARG A 274 -14.76 -18.94 -22.07
C ARG A 274 -15.99 -18.30 -21.44
N GLU A 275 -17.10 -19.03 -21.31
CA GLU A 275 -18.31 -18.49 -20.69
C GLU A 275 -18.14 -18.29 -19.18
N LEU A 276 -17.35 -19.12 -18.50
CA LEU A 276 -17.07 -18.98 -17.07
C LEU A 276 -16.24 -17.74 -16.74
N VAL A 277 -15.22 -17.41 -17.54
CA VAL A 277 -14.31 -16.28 -17.25
C VAL A 277 -14.81 -14.93 -17.78
N LYS A 278 -15.85 -14.96 -18.62
CA LYS A 278 -16.44 -13.75 -19.20
C LYS A 278 -17.22 -12.99 -18.13
N LEU A 279 -16.90 -11.71 -17.97
CA LEU A 279 -17.66 -10.80 -17.10
C LEU A 279 -18.81 -10.17 -17.87
N THR A 280 -19.93 -9.95 -17.19
CA THR A 280 -21.09 -9.29 -17.80
C THR A 280 -21.10 -7.79 -17.55
N CYS A 281 -21.48 -7.00 -18.56
CA CYS A 281 -21.76 -5.57 -18.41
C CYS A 281 -23.25 -5.27 -18.18
N ASP A 282 -24.07 -6.32 -18.11
CA ASP A 282 -25.53 -6.23 -18.09
C ASP A 282 -26.13 -6.68 -16.75
N ALA A 283 -25.32 -6.76 -15.67
CA ALA A 283 -25.87 -7.06 -14.36
C ALA A 283 -26.86 -5.95 -13.94
N PRO A 284 -27.87 -6.27 -13.13
CA PRO A 284 -28.68 -5.24 -12.48
C PRO A 284 -27.74 -4.31 -11.69
N ALA A 285 -27.76 -3.01 -11.98
CA ALA A 285 -27.05 -2.03 -11.18
C ALA A 285 -28.02 -1.50 -10.12
N PRO A 286 -27.95 -1.96 -8.87
CA PRO A 286 -28.95 -1.65 -7.85
C PRO A 286 -28.96 -0.17 -7.45
N GLU A 287 -27.85 0.54 -7.66
CA GLU A 287 -27.69 1.97 -7.37
C GLU A 287 -27.28 2.72 -8.65
N ALA A 288 -27.64 4.00 -8.74
CA ALA A 288 -27.24 4.83 -9.86
C ALA A 288 -25.79 5.28 -9.69
N ILE A 289 -25.06 5.48 -10.79
CA ILE A 289 -23.67 5.97 -10.72
C ILE A 289 -23.61 7.32 -10.00
N ASP A 290 -24.59 8.19 -10.23
CA ASP A 290 -24.67 9.53 -9.62
C ASP A 290 -24.77 9.48 -8.08
N ASP A 291 -25.23 8.37 -7.51
CA ASP A 291 -25.31 8.19 -6.06
C ASP A 291 -23.91 8.06 -5.45
N PHE A 292 -22.92 7.61 -6.22
CA PHE A 292 -21.55 7.34 -5.76
C PHE A 292 -20.66 8.58 -5.67
N ALA A 293 -21.21 9.79 -5.78
CA ALA A 293 -20.45 11.03 -5.63
C ALA A 293 -19.59 10.99 -4.36
N VAL A 294 -18.31 11.34 -4.48
CA VAL A 294 -17.37 11.32 -3.35
C VAL A 294 -17.82 12.29 -2.29
N ARG A 295 -17.89 11.82 -1.04
CA ARG A 295 -18.23 12.62 0.14
C ARG A 295 -17.16 12.44 1.20
N ASP A 296 -16.87 13.49 1.95
CA ASP A 296 -16.08 13.34 3.16
C ASP A 296 -16.87 12.49 4.18
N PRO A 297 -16.18 11.61 4.94
CA PRO A 297 -16.84 10.84 5.98
C PRO A 297 -17.42 11.75 7.06
N ASP A 298 -18.63 11.42 7.53
CA ASP A 298 -19.23 12.08 8.67
C ASP A 298 -18.35 11.83 9.93
N PRO A 299 -17.80 12.89 10.56
CA PRO A 299 -16.88 12.73 11.69
C PRO A 299 -17.52 12.05 12.91
N GLU A 300 -18.82 12.24 13.13
CA GLU A 300 -19.54 11.62 14.24
C GLU A 300 -19.78 10.15 13.98
N VAL A 301 -20.23 9.79 12.77
CA VAL A 301 -20.46 8.39 12.38
C VAL A 301 -19.16 7.61 12.35
N LEU A 302 -18.12 8.16 11.72
CA LEU A 302 -16.81 7.52 11.65
C LEU A 302 -16.15 7.43 13.03
N GLY A 303 -16.25 8.49 13.83
CA GLY A 303 -15.76 8.50 15.21
C GLY A 303 -16.46 7.46 16.08
N ALA A 304 -17.78 7.34 15.98
CA ALA A 304 -18.57 6.34 16.71
C ALA A 304 -18.14 4.92 16.33
N PHE A 305 -18.03 4.61 15.04
CA PHE A 305 -17.59 3.31 14.56
C PHE A 305 -16.18 2.95 15.05
N LEU A 306 -15.21 3.87 14.90
CA LEU A 306 -13.82 3.63 15.32
C LEU A 306 -13.70 3.45 16.84
N ASN A 307 -14.55 4.12 17.62
CA ASN A 307 -14.62 3.93 19.07
C ASN A 307 -15.23 2.58 19.43
N GLU A 308 -16.30 2.16 18.77
CA GLU A 308 -16.93 0.84 18.97
C GLU A 308 -15.96 -0.30 18.64
N MET A 309 -15.14 -0.14 17.60
CA MET A 309 -14.10 -1.10 17.22
C MET A 309 -12.82 -0.98 18.08
N GLU A 310 -12.75 -0.01 18.99
CA GLU A 310 -11.58 0.30 19.83
C GLU A 310 -10.30 0.68 19.04
N PHE A 311 -10.45 1.20 17.81
CA PHE A 311 -9.35 1.57 16.91
C PHE A 311 -8.77 2.95 17.23
N ARG A 312 -8.30 3.14 18.47
CA ARG A 312 -7.84 4.44 19.00
C ARG A 312 -6.75 5.13 18.17
N SER A 313 -5.82 4.35 17.59
CA SER A 313 -4.76 4.89 16.73
C SER A 313 -5.30 5.42 15.41
N LEU A 314 -6.27 4.73 14.81
CA LEU A 314 -6.93 5.14 13.58
C LEU A 314 -7.86 6.33 13.85
N ALA A 315 -8.61 6.32 14.95
CA ALA A 315 -9.46 7.45 15.38
C ALA A 315 -8.66 8.76 15.49
N ARG A 316 -7.45 8.71 16.05
CA ARG A 316 -6.55 9.87 16.12
C ARG A 316 -6.07 10.34 14.74
N ARG A 317 -5.70 9.39 13.86
CA ARG A 317 -5.24 9.70 12.48
C ARG A 317 -6.32 10.36 11.64
N VAL A 318 -7.57 9.92 11.79
CA VAL A 318 -8.74 10.43 11.07
C VAL A 318 -9.20 11.76 11.65
N GLY A 319 -9.31 11.87 12.98
CA GLY A 319 -9.90 13.03 13.66
C GLY A 319 -9.02 14.30 13.69
N ASP A 320 -7.70 14.17 13.66
CA ASP A 320 -6.79 15.33 13.76
C ASP A 320 -6.49 15.98 12.39
N GLY A 321 -6.91 15.38 11.27
CA GLY A 321 -6.68 15.89 9.90
C GLY A 321 -5.21 16.12 9.51
N LYS A 322 -4.27 15.74 10.37
CA LYS A 322 -2.82 15.99 10.28
C LYS A 322 -2.06 14.68 10.45
N ALA A 323 -2.26 13.75 9.52
CA ALA A 323 -1.38 12.60 9.42
C ALA A 323 -0.08 13.00 8.68
N PRO A 324 1.12 12.66 9.19
CA PRO A 324 2.35 12.79 8.42
C PRO A 324 2.34 11.82 7.22
N GLU A 325 2.80 12.28 6.05
CA GLU A 325 2.89 11.57 4.74
C GLU A 325 3.81 10.33 4.70
N LYS A 326 3.93 9.57 5.79
CA LYS A 326 4.75 8.36 5.84
C LYS A 326 3.89 7.12 5.93
N GLU A 327 3.32 6.67 4.82
CA GLU A 327 3.06 5.23 4.69
C GLU A 327 3.49 4.81 3.29
N GLY A 328 4.65 4.14 3.22
CA GLY A 328 4.94 3.20 2.13
C GLY A 328 3.76 2.24 1.97
N SER A 329 3.64 1.64 0.79
CA SER A 329 2.59 0.67 0.41
C SER A 329 2.01 -0.07 1.62
N ALA A 330 0.68 -0.05 1.77
CA ALA A 330 -0.05 -0.75 2.85
C ALA A 330 0.08 -2.29 2.78
N PHE A 331 1.05 -2.76 1.98
CA PHE A 331 1.31 -4.12 1.59
C PHE A 331 2.77 -4.53 1.75
N THR A 332 3.50 -3.97 2.72
CA THR A 332 4.58 -4.76 3.31
C THR A 332 3.97 -5.72 4.31
N PRO A 333 3.83 -7.03 4.00
CA PRO A 333 3.51 -8.00 5.02
C PRO A 333 4.63 -7.96 6.06
N ARG A 334 4.29 -7.63 7.30
CA ARG A 334 5.05 -8.15 8.43
C ARG A 334 4.72 -9.64 8.51
N ALA A 335 5.66 -10.50 8.15
CA ALA A 335 5.60 -11.92 8.46
C ALA A 335 6.78 -12.34 9.34
N PRO A 336 6.57 -13.21 10.34
CA PRO A 336 7.61 -14.05 10.91
C PRO A 336 7.79 -15.36 10.09
N ARG A 337 9.02 -15.93 10.13
CA ARG A 337 9.46 -17.33 9.80
C ARG A 337 9.94 -17.72 8.37
N VAL A 338 11.20 -18.20 8.35
CA VAL A 338 11.84 -19.38 7.69
C VAL A 338 11.22 -20.04 6.42
N LEU A 339 11.93 -19.86 5.26
CA LEU A 339 12.31 -20.72 4.08
C LEU A 339 11.30 -21.69 3.38
N PRO A 340 11.31 -21.81 2.01
CA PRO A 340 12.34 -22.53 1.22
C PRO A 340 12.75 -21.94 -0.16
N THR A 341 13.87 -22.45 -0.67
CA THR A 341 14.68 -22.05 -1.85
C THR A 341 14.15 -22.53 -3.22
N ALA A 342 14.46 -21.78 -4.29
CA ALA A 342 14.40 -22.22 -5.69
C ALA A 342 15.70 -21.80 -6.43
N PRO A 343 16.16 -22.54 -7.46
CA PRO A 343 17.58 -22.64 -7.79
C PRO A 343 18.05 -21.42 -8.57
N VAL A 344 18.80 -20.56 -7.89
CA VAL A 344 19.61 -19.53 -8.55
C VAL A 344 20.95 -20.16 -8.87
N MET A 345 21.37 -20.07 -10.14
CA MET A 345 22.72 -20.46 -10.55
C MET A 345 23.74 -19.77 -9.65
N THR A 346 24.55 -20.58 -8.97
CA THR A 346 25.62 -20.11 -8.08
C THR A 346 26.57 -19.18 -8.84
N PRO A 347 26.74 -17.92 -8.41
CA PRO A 347 27.89 -17.14 -8.80
C PRO A 347 29.14 -17.83 -8.22
N ARG A 348 30.07 -18.22 -9.09
CA ARG A 348 31.26 -19.02 -8.76
C ARG A 348 32.33 -18.31 -7.91
N TYR A 349 32.04 -17.18 -7.27
CA TYR A 349 33.06 -16.32 -6.65
C TYR A 349 32.64 -15.63 -5.34
N GLY A 350 31.95 -16.32 -4.43
CA GLY A 350 31.84 -15.89 -3.03
C GLY A 350 32.54 -16.90 -2.14
N ALA A 351 33.58 -16.49 -1.40
CA ALA A 351 34.16 -17.33 -0.37
C ALA A 351 33.14 -17.48 0.77
N GLU A 352 32.82 -18.71 1.19
CA GLU A 352 32.06 -18.93 2.42
C GLU A 352 32.88 -18.41 3.60
N ILE A 353 32.46 -17.29 4.19
CA ILE A 353 33.02 -16.82 5.46
C ILE A 353 32.42 -17.68 6.57
N THR A 354 33.14 -18.74 6.92
CA THR A 354 32.82 -19.65 8.03
C THR A 354 33.38 -19.09 9.35
N ALA A 355 32.66 -18.18 9.99
CA ALA A 355 32.71 -17.97 11.45
C ALA A 355 31.54 -17.07 11.90
N PRO A 356 30.77 -17.43 12.94
CA PRO A 356 29.99 -16.42 13.65
C PRO A 356 30.97 -15.45 14.31
N ALA A 357 30.78 -14.15 14.09
CA ALA A 357 31.55 -13.13 14.79
C ALA A 357 31.37 -13.31 16.31
N GLU A 358 32.47 -13.21 17.07
CA GLU A 358 32.40 -13.16 18.53
C GLU A 358 31.46 -12.02 18.93
N ALA A 359 30.49 -12.31 19.80
CA ALA A 359 29.52 -11.32 20.24
C ALA A 359 30.25 -10.17 20.94
N HIS A 360 30.17 -8.97 20.37
CA HIS A 360 30.74 -7.79 20.99
C HIS A 360 29.87 -7.37 22.17
N VAL A 361 30.47 -7.21 23.35
CA VAL A 361 29.77 -6.69 24.53
C VAL A 361 29.48 -5.20 24.30
N ILE A 362 28.20 -4.85 24.17
CA ILE A 362 27.76 -3.46 24.01
C ILE A 362 27.42 -2.88 25.38
N ASP A 363 28.19 -1.87 25.78
CA ASP A 363 27.97 -1.09 26.99
C ASP A 363 27.33 0.26 26.61
N ARG A 364 26.03 0.39 26.92
CA ARG A 364 25.25 1.60 26.61
C ARG A 364 25.46 2.69 27.65
N GLU A 365 25.92 2.35 28.85
CA GLU A 365 26.20 3.33 29.91
C GLU A 365 27.48 4.11 29.62
N ALA A 366 28.35 3.58 28.76
CA ALA A 366 29.55 4.25 28.27
C ALA A 366 29.28 5.36 27.23
N TYR A 367 28.04 5.51 26.75
CA TYR A 367 27.70 6.51 25.74
C TYR A 367 27.46 7.89 26.32
N GLU A 368 28.01 8.91 25.67
CA GLU A 368 27.92 10.28 26.14
C GLU A 368 26.76 11.04 25.49
N CYS A 369 25.94 11.71 26.30
CA CYS A 369 25.00 12.71 25.80
C CYS A 369 25.69 14.09 25.79
N VAL A 370 26.05 14.57 24.61
CA VAL A 370 26.84 15.79 24.40
C VAL A 370 25.94 17.01 24.44
N GLN A 371 25.98 17.73 25.56
CA GLN A 371 25.09 18.87 25.84
C GLN A 371 25.81 20.23 25.83
N THR A 372 27.15 20.23 25.75
CA THR A 372 27.96 21.45 25.79
C THR A 372 28.86 21.58 24.55
N LEU A 373 29.21 22.81 24.18
CA LEU A 373 30.12 23.07 23.06
C LEU A 373 31.51 22.48 23.29
N GLU A 374 32.01 22.50 24.52
CA GLU A 374 33.31 21.93 24.88
C GLU A 374 33.33 20.41 24.65
N ALA A 375 32.27 19.70 25.05
CA ALA A 375 32.14 18.27 24.80
C ALA A 375 32.03 17.96 23.29
N LEU A 376 31.27 18.76 22.53
CA LEU A 376 31.18 18.63 21.07
C LEU A 376 32.54 18.83 20.39
N ASP A 377 33.26 19.88 20.76
CA ASP A 377 34.59 20.18 20.23
C ASP A 377 35.57 19.04 20.59
N GLY A 378 35.49 18.48 21.80
CA GLY A 378 36.25 17.30 22.22
C GLY A 378 35.96 16.05 21.37
N TRP A 379 34.71 15.79 21.03
CA TRP A 379 34.33 14.68 20.14
C TRP A 379 34.82 14.89 18.70
N ILE A 380 34.78 16.12 18.20
CA ILE A 380 35.30 16.47 16.88
C ILE A 380 36.80 16.18 16.80
N GLU A 381 37.58 16.60 17.79
CA GLU A 381 39.02 16.33 17.83
C GLU A 381 39.33 14.82 17.93
N ARG A 382 38.58 14.09 18.75
CA ARG A 382 38.72 12.62 18.85
C ARG A 382 38.38 11.92 17.54
N ALA A 383 37.33 12.33 16.84
CA ALA A 383 36.96 11.79 15.53
C ALA A 383 38.01 12.10 14.46
N ARG A 384 38.61 13.31 14.48
CA ARG A 384 39.76 13.64 13.62
C ARG A 384 40.97 12.76 13.90
N ALA A 385 41.31 12.56 15.17
CA ALA A 385 42.43 11.71 15.56
C ALA A 385 42.20 10.24 15.17
N ALA A 386 40.96 9.75 15.22
CA ALA A 386 40.61 8.39 14.79
C ALA A 386 40.66 8.21 13.27
N GLY A 387 40.43 9.28 12.48
CA GLY A 387 40.41 9.24 11.01
C GLY A 387 39.19 8.52 10.40
N VAL A 388 38.37 7.88 11.23
CA VAL A 388 37.10 7.24 10.85
C VAL A 388 36.06 7.48 11.94
N VAL A 389 34.83 7.75 11.55
CA VAL A 389 33.72 7.99 12.47
C VAL A 389 32.43 7.39 11.91
N GLY A 390 31.74 6.59 12.73
CA GLY A 390 30.37 6.20 12.51
C GLY A 390 29.46 7.41 12.67
N PHE A 391 28.58 7.65 11.70
CA PHE A 391 27.75 8.85 11.63
C PHE A 391 26.31 8.47 11.27
N ASP A 392 25.36 9.02 12.01
CA ASP A 392 23.92 8.82 11.83
C ASP A 392 23.14 10.06 12.28
N THR A 393 21.98 10.31 11.66
CA THR A 393 21.09 11.43 12.00
C THR A 393 19.74 10.95 12.54
N GLU A 394 19.36 11.49 13.69
CA GLU A 394 18.02 11.28 14.25
C GLU A 394 17.07 12.35 13.71
N THR A 395 15.92 11.93 13.19
CA THR A 395 15.00 12.82 12.45
C THR A 395 13.53 12.56 12.77
N ASP A 396 12.70 13.60 12.66
CA ASP A 396 11.25 13.49 12.90
C ASP A 396 10.49 12.84 11.73
N LYS A 397 11.13 12.67 10.57
CA LYS A 397 10.54 12.10 9.35
C LYS A 397 11.41 10.98 8.72
N LEU A 398 10.96 10.41 7.59
CA LEU A 398 11.52 9.23 6.85
C LEU A 398 11.85 9.70 5.44
N SER A 399 11.30 10.85 5.05
CA SER A 399 11.63 11.54 3.82
C SER A 399 12.67 12.62 4.15
N ALA A 400 13.89 12.44 3.63
CA ALA A 400 15.00 13.35 3.89
C ALA A 400 14.73 14.79 3.39
N THR A 401 13.84 14.95 2.40
CA THR A 401 13.46 16.25 1.84
C THR A 401 12.60 17.10 2.78
N HIS A 402 11.92 16.48 3.74
CA HIS A 402 11.03 17.17 4.68
C HIS A 402 11.40 16.96 6.16
N ALA A 403 12.35 16.08 6.47
CA ALA A 403 12.79 15.78 7.82
C ALA A 403 13.42 16.96 8.56
N GLY A 404 12.92 17.22 9.77
CA GLY A 404 13.60 17.92 10.85
C GLY A 404 14.76 17.09 11.38
N LEU A 405 15.74 17.75 12.00
CA LEU A 405 16.94 17.10 12.55
C LEU A 405 16.85 17.23 14.05
N CYS A 406 16.64 16.11 14.72
CA CYS A 406 16.47 15.99 16.16
C CYS A 406 17.82 15.89 16.88
N GLY A 407 18.78 15.18 16.29
CA GLY A 407 20.13 15.04 16.81
C GLY A 407 21.07 14.30 15.86
N VAL A 408 22.32 14.19 16.27
CA VAL A 408 23.40 13.52 15.50
C VAL A 408 24.12 12.54 16.41
N SER A 409 24.36 11.33 15.90
CA SER A 409 25.14 10.29 16.59
C SER A 409 26.53 10.19 15.97
N LEU A 410 27.56 10.07 16.82
CA LEU A 410 28.93 9.82 16.40
C LEU A 410 29.49 8.61 17.14
N ALA A 411 30.27 7.77 16.45
CA ALA A 411 30.98 6.65 17.07
C ALA A 411 32.41 6.54 16.52
N ILE A 412 33.40 6.41 17.38
CA ILE A 412 34.82 6.28 16.96
C ILE A 412 35.40 4.90 17.30
N GLY A 413 34.60 4.02 17.89
CA GLY A 413 34.98 2.65 18.21
C GLY A 413 33.92 1.93 19.05
N PRO A 414 34.15 0.64 19.36
CA PRO A 414 33.25 -0.15 20.20
C PRO A 414 33.08 0.50 21.57
N ASN A 415 31.82 0.68 22.01
CA ASN A 415 31.48 1.34 23.27
C ASN A 415 31.98 2.78 23.41
N VAL A 416 32.38 3.42 22.30
CA VAL A 416 32.84 4.81 22.27
C VAL A 416 31.98 5.58 21.27
N ALA A 417 30.82 6.01 21.75
CA ALA A 417 29.84 6.77 20.97
C ALA A 417 29.24 7.92 21.77
N CYS A 418 28.69 8.89 21.06
CA CYS A 418 27.93 9.97 21.65
C CYS A 418 26.69 10.32 20.83
N TYR A 419 25.74 10.96 21.50
CA TYR A 419 24.56 11.56 20.91
C TYR A 419 24.51 13.06 21.20
N ILE A 420 24.28 13.86 20.16
CA ILE A 420 24.21 15.31 20.23
C ILE A 420 22.75 15.73 19.98
N PRO A 421 21.96 16.04 21.03
CA PRO A 421 20.59 16.53 20.89
C PRO A 421 20.56 17.98 20.36
N LEU A 422 19.68 18.27 19.40
CA LEU A 422 19.59 19.58 18.73
C LEU A 422 18.20 20.23 18.77
N THR A 423 17.12 19.44 18.68
CA THR A 423 15.73 19.98 18.67
C THR A 423 14.73 19.11 19.43
N HIS A 424 15.14 18.57 20.58
CA HIS A 424 14.21 17.86 21.47
C HIS A 424 13.30 18.88 22.17
N GLU A 425 11.99 18.74 21.98
CA GLU A 425 10.96 19.70 22.46
C GLU A 425 10.33 19.29 23.81
N HIS A 426 10.67 18.12 24.34
CA HIS A 426 10.10 17.59 25.58
C HIS A 426 11.19 17.21 26.58
N ALA A 427 10.91 17.40 27.88
CA ALA A 427 11.70 16.75 28.91
C ALA A 427 11.70 15.23 28.63
N PRO A 428 12.83 14.52 28.79
CA PRO A 428 12.86 13.09 28.56
C PRO A 428 11.82 12.42 29.48
N SER A 429 10.69 12.04 28.90
CA SER A 429 9.69 11.27 29.62
C SER A 429 10.26 9.89 29.86
N SER A 430 10.18 9.44 31.11
CA SER A 430 10.23 8.02 31.46
C SER A 430 9.42 7.21 30.43
N GLY A 431 10.06 6.26 29.74
CA GLY A 431 9.40 5.41 28.73
C GLY A 431 9.32 5.97 27.30
N GLY A 432 10.01 7.07 26.97
CA GLY A 432 9.98 7.67 25.61
C GLY A 432 10.76 6.93 24.51
N GLY A 433 11.11 5.67 24.72
CA GLY A 433 11.90 4.86 23.78
C GLY A 433 12.08 3.43 24.31
N GLY A 434 10.97 2.70 24.46
CA GLY A 434 10.94 1.35 24.99
C GLY A 434 9.85 1.19 26.05
N LEU A 435 9.04 0.15 25.88
CA LEU A 435 7.96 -0.31 26.76
C LEU A 435 8.28 -0.08 28.25
N ASP A 436 7.44 0.71 28.93
CA ASP A 436 7.50 0.86 30.39
C ASP A 436 6.67 -0.25 31.06
N PHE A 437 7.37 -1.26 31.58
CA PHE A 437 6.82 -2.21 32.53
C PHE A 437 6.95 -1.59 33.92
N GLY A 438 5.85 -0.98 34.36
CA GLY A 438 5.62 -0.37 35.66
C GLY A 438 6.69 -0.55 36.73
N ASP A 439 7.41 0.54 36.99
CA ASP A 439 7.67 1.08 38.32
C ASP A 439 7.93 2.59 38.18
N ALA A 440 7.63 3.36 39.22
CA ALA A 440 7.46 4.83 39.18
C ALA A 440 8.53 5.60 38.37
N PRO A 441 8.15 6.65 37.63
CA PRO A 441 9.05 7.36 36.73
C PRO A 441 10.15 8.11 37.49
N GLU A 442 11.40 7.69 37.32
CA GLU A 442 12.55 8.52 37.65
C GLU A 442 12.51 9.78 36.76
N ALA A 443 12.36 10.95 37.38
CA ALA A 443 12.44 12.23 36.69
C ALA A 443 13.86 12.41 36.13
N ARG A 444 14.04 12.15 34.82
CA ARG A 444 15.30 12.42 34.14
C ARG A 444 15.54 13.93 34.08
N PRO A 445 16.78 14.42 34.32
CA PRO A 445 17.08 15.83 34.27
C PRO A 445 16.80 16.42 32.88
N ALA A 446 16.41 17.70 32.83
CA ALA A 446 16.16 18.40 31.59
C ALA A 446 17.41 18.41 30.71
N LEU A 447 17.24 18.17 29.41
CA LEU A 447 18.34 18.18 28.45
C LEU A 447 18.75 19.62 28.12
N GLU A 448 20.02 19.94 28.36
CA GLU A 448 20.64 21.15 27.82
C GLU A 448 21.07 20.89 26.38
N GLN A 449 20.61 21.71 25.44
CA GLN A 449 20.89 21.55 24.03
C GLN A 449 21.73 22.72 23.52
N ILE A 450 22.78 22.39 22.77
CA ILE A 450 23.57 23.39 22.06
C ILE A 450 22.69 24.03 21.00
N ASP A 451 22.80 25.36 20.82
CA ASP A 451 22.13 26.05 19.72
C ASP A 451 22.40 25.34 18.39
N LYS A 452 21.33 24.93 17.70
CA LYS A 452 21.40 24.09 16.50
C LYS A 452 22.31 24.67 15.42
N LYS A 453 22.25 25.98 15.19
CA LYS A 453 23.08 26.64 14.18
C LYS A 453 24.55 26.56 14.55
N THR A 454 24.87 26.76 15.83
CA THR A 454 26.23 26.68 16.37
C THR A 454 26.76 25.24 16.31
N ALA A 455 25.98 24.25 16.73
CA ALA A 455 26.35 22.84 16.65
C ALA A 455 26.58 22.38 15.21
N LEU A 456 25.70 22.75 14.27
CA LEU A 456 25.87 22.44 12.84
C LEU A 456 27.12 23.09 12.26
N ALA A 457 27.46 24.32 12.66
CA ALA A 457 28.68 24.98 12.22
C ALA A 457 29.94 24.24 12.71
N ARG A 458 29.93 23.68 13.92
CA ARG A 458 31.00 22.83 14.45
C ARG A 458 31.07 21.49 13.72
N LEU A 459 29.95 20.77 13.65
CA LEU A 459 29.86 19.47 12.96
C LEU A 459 30.25 19.55 11.50
N LYS A 460 29.93 20.65 10.80
CA LYS A 460 30.36 20.88 9.42
C LYS A 460 31.88 20.75 9.26
N THR A 461 32.66 21.23 10.22
CA THR A 461 34.12 21.14 10.15
C THR A 461 34.64 19.71 10.16
N LEU A 462 33.94 18.78 10.81
CA LEU A 462 34.28 17.36 10.86
C LEU A 462 33.71 16.60 9.66
N LEU A 463 32.42 16.83 9.38
CA LEU A 463 31.68 16.07 8.38
C LEU A 463 32.12 16.39 6.95
N GLU A 464 32.67 17.58 6.70
CA GLU A 464 33.26 17.95 5.40
C GLU A 464 34.78 17.72 5.34
N ASP A 465 35.42 17.27 6.42
CA ASP A 465 36.87 17.04 6.43
C ASP A 465 37.25 15.84 5.54
N PRO A 466 38.06 16.04 4.48
CA PRO A 466 38.55 14.96 3.65
C PRO A 466 39.43 13.93 4.39
N GLY A 467 40.02 14.31 5.53
CA GLY A 467 40.89 13.45 6.34
C GLY A 467 40.16 12.48 7.26
N VAL A 468 38.83 12.58 7.38
CA VAL A 468 38.03 11.72 8.26
C VAL A 468 36.97 10.97 7.45
N LEU A 469 36.97 9.64 7.49
CA LEU A 469 35.96 8.83 6.82
C LEU A 469 34.65 8.77 7.63
N LYS A 470 33.50 9.09 7.02
CA LYS A 470 32.19 8.95 7.65
C LYS A 470 31.55 7.63 7.22
N VAL A 471 31.32 6.73 8.16
CA VAL A 471 30.71 5.43 7.91
C VAL A 471 29.27 5.46 8.40
N GLY A 472 28.33 5.09 7.54
CA GLY A 472 26.91 5.00 7.90
C GLY A 472 26.25 3.81 7.24
N GLN A 473 24.98 3.56 7.58
CA GLN A 473 24.16 2.51 6.99
C GLN A 473 23.01 3.19 6.23
N ASN A 474 22.87 2.94 4.92
CA ASN A 474 21.93 3.70 4.09
C ASN A 474 22.17 5.22 4.17
N ILE A 475 23.45 5.61 4.18
CA ILE A 475 23.93 6.96 4.52
C ILE A 475 23.38 8.04 3.58
N LYS A 476 22.90 7.66 2.39
CA LYS A 476 22.21 8.55 1.44
C LYS A 476 21.11 9.38 2.11
N TYR A 477 20.41 8.81 3.09
CA TYR A 477 19.39 9.54 3.85
C TYR A 477 20.01 10.71 4.62
N ASP A 478 21.04 10.44 5.43
CA ASP A 478 21.75 11.42 6.24
C ASP A 478 22.41 12.51 5.40
N LEU A 479 22.97 12.14 4.24
CA LEU A 479 23.53 13.10 3.28
C LEU A 479 22.49 14.12 2.85
N ALA A 480 21.28 13.67 2.49
CA ALA A 480 20.20 14.55 2.07
C ALA A 480 19.69 15.44 3.21
N VAL A 481 19.61 14.90 4.44
CA VAL A 481 19.25 15.67 5.64
C VAL A 481 20.28 16.77 5.90
N MET A 482 21.57 16.45 5.85
CA MET A 482 22.65 17.41 6.14
C MET A 482 22.86 18.44 5.02
N ALA A 483 22.68 18.05 3.75
CA ALA A 483 22.80 18.95 2.61
C ALA A 483 21.81 20.12 2.68
N ARG A 484 20.58 19.87 3.13
CA ARG A 484 19.55 20.91 3.36
C ARG A 484 19.96 21.93 4.41
N ARG A 485 20.93 21.59 5.25
CA ARG A 485 21.48 22.42 6.34
C ARG A 485 22.85 22.99 5.98
N GLY A 486 23.24 22.91 4.70
CA GLY A 486 24.50 23.46 4.20
C GLY A 486 25.74 22.65 4.59
N VAL A 487 25.58 21.38 4.98
CA VAL A 487 26.69 20.47 5.32
C VAL A 487 26.78 19.36 4.27
N ARG A 488 27.90 19.29 3.55
CA ARG A 488 28.19 18.28 2.53
C ARG A 488 29.11 17.20 3.09
N VAL A 489 28.50 16.19 3.71
CA VAL A 489 29.23 15.11 4.35
C VAL A 489 30.06 14.33 3.30
N ALA A 490 31.38 14.30 3.48
CA ALA A 490 32.33 13.59 2.63
C ALA A 490 33.71 13.48 3.31
N PRO A 491 34.51 12.42 3.06
CA PRO A 491 34.19 11.20 2.32
C PRO A 491 33.30 10.25 3.12
N ILE A 492 32.68 9.30 2.42
CA ILE A 492 31.72 8.35 3.02
C ILE A 492 31.97 6.91 2.63
N GLU A 493 31.56 6.00 3.51
CA GLU A 493 31.34 4.58 3.22
C GLU A 493 29.94 4.17 3.71
N ASP A 494 29.32 3.24 3.00
CA ASP A 494 27.98 2.73 3.33
C ASP A 494 28.03 1.22 3.58
N THR A 495 27.81 0.82 4.83
CA THR A 495 27.85 -0.59 5.24
C THR A 495 26.81 -1.44 4.55
N MET A 496 25.67 -0.86 4.13
CA MET A 496 24.67 -1.55 3.31
C MET A 496 25.22 -1.91 1.93
N LEU A 497 25.91 -0.96 1.28
CA LEU A 497 26.48 -1.17 -0.05
C LEU A 497 27.70 -2.10 -0.01
N ILE A 498 28.54 -1.98 1.03
CA ILE A 498 29.65 -2.91 1.28
C ILE A 498 29.11 -4.33 1.40
N SER A 499 28.07 -4.54 2.22
CA SER A 499 27.45 -5.87 2.38
C SER A 499 26.80 -6.37 1.09
N TYR A 500 26.10 -5.51 0.34
CA TYR A 500 25.50 -5.88 -0.94
C TYR A 500 26.53 -6.35 -1.97
N VAL A 501 27.70 -5.70 -2.03
CA VAL A 501 28.78 -6.09 -2.95
C VAL A 501 29.41 -7.43 -2.55
N LEU A 502 29.54 -7.70 -1.25
CA LEU A 502 30.16 -8.93 -0.76
C LEU A 502 29.21 -10.13 -0.83
N ASP A 503 27.96 -9.95 -0.41
CA ASP A 503 27.02 -11.04 -0.11
C ASP A 503 25.65 -10.87 -0.82
N GLY A 504 25.63 -10.14 -1.94
CA GLY A 504 24.42 -9.83 -2.68
C GLY A 504 23.56 -11.06 -3.01
N GLY A 505 22.31 -11.07 -2.52
CA GLY A 505 21.36 -12.16 -2.73
C GLY A 505 21.48 -13.34 -1.76
N LEU A 506 22.42 -13.31 -0.81
CA LEU A 506 22.55 -14.34 0.23
C LEU A 506 21.68 -14.06 1.46
N HIS A 507 21.50 -12.78 1.81
CA HIS A 507 20.76 -12.34 2.98
C HIS A 507 20.31 -10.89 2.82
N GLY A 508 19.53 -10.35 3.76
CA GLY A 508 19.18 -8.93 3.73
C GLY A 508 20.37 -8.07 4.20
N HIS A 509 20.40 -6.83 3.73
CA HIS A 509 21.49 -5.88 4.01
C HIS A 509 21.05 -4.77 4.97
N GLY A 510 19.98 -4.99 5.75
CA GLY A 510 19.49 -4.03 6.75
C GLY A 510 20.37 -3.98 8.00
N MET A 511 20.32 -2.87 8.73
CA MET A 511 21.17 -2.64 9.91
C MET A 511 21.07 -3.76 10.96
N ASP A 512 19.84 -4.13 11.35
CA ASP A 512 19.59 -5.12 12.41
C ASP A 512 20.14 -6.50 12.04
N GLU A 513 20.00 -6.87 10.77
CA GLU A 513 20.50 -8.14 10.25
C GLU A 513 22.03 -8.16 10.20
N LEU A 514 22.66 -7.08 9.73
CA LEU A 514 24.10 -6.94 9.70
C LEU A 514 24.71 -6.86 11.11
N ALA A 515 24.07 -6.15 12.04
CA ALA A 515 24.48 -6.07 13.44
C ALA A 515 24.42 -7.46 14.11
N LYS A 516 23.35 -8.22 13.87
CA LYS A 516 23.23 -9.57 14.39
C LYS A 516 24.26 -10.52 13.77
N ARG A 517 24.48 -10.43 12.47
CA ARG A 517 25.39 -11.31 11.71
C ARG A 517 26.86 -11.05 12.05
N HIS A 518 27.26 -9.79 12.05
CA HIS A 518 28.67 -9.39 12.17
C HIS A 518 29.08 -9.00 13.59
N LEU A 519 28.14 -8.70 14.49
CA LEU A 519 28.45 -8.27 15.86
C LEU A 519 27.74 -9.11 16.94
N GLY A 520 26.85 -10.03 16.54
CA GLY A 520 26.03 -10.79 17.49
C GLY A 520 25.06 -9.93 18.30
N HIS A 521 24.76 -8.71 17.82
CA HIS A 521 23.98 -7.72 18.55
C HIS A 521 22.60 -7.53 17.95
N GLU A 522 21.59 -7.43 18.83
CA GLU A 522 20.22 -7.06 18.46
C GLU A 522 19.99 -5.59 18.85
N PRO A 523 19.86 -4.67 17.86
CA PRO A 523 19.60 -3.27 18.12
C PRO A 523 18.26 -3.04 18.83
N ILE A 524 18.09 -1.85 19.40
CA ILE A 524 16.83 -1.45 20.01
C ILE A 524 15.80 -1.24 18.89
N ALA A 525 14.61 -1.84 19.04
CA ALA A 525 13.52 -1.64 18.11
C ALA A 525 12.97 -0.20 18.25
N PHE A 526 12.87 0.51 17.12
CA PHE A 526 12.23 1.83 17.01
C PHE A 526 10.70 1.75 17.07
#